data_AF-A0AAN6ETP5-F1
#
_entry.id   AF-A0AAN6ETP5-F1
#
_cell.length_a   1.000
_cell.length_b   1.000
_cell.length_c   1.000
_cell.angle_alpha   90.00
_cell.angle_beta   90.00
_cell.angle_gamma   90.00
#
_symmetry.space_group_name_H-M   'P 1'
#
loop_
_entity.id
_entity.type
_entity.pdbx_description
1 polymer ?
#
loop_
_entity_poly.entity_id
_entity_poly.type
_entity_poly.pdbx_seq_one_letter_code
_entity_poly.pdbx_strand_id
1 'polypeptide(L)'
;MSSRDNYTFENQSSIPANLGPKLTAFFKAWDDERPEKDEYLRLFAPNGKLIFGSTPATGHDAIRAMKTSMVHPANGPVVKLQHTLGKCFAVAGGSNSGRQEIIVNGSVWYELKNGRRVDADFASWIVFADNGEGELQAEYYQVYTDTLGLTTAILEMSKAPA
;
A
#
# COMPACT_ATOMS: atom_id res chain seq x y z
N MET A 1 -11.39 -26.41 2.94
CA MET A 1 -10.16 -25.74 2.45
C MET A 1 -9.96 -24.50 3.31
N SER A 2 -8.92 -24.43 4.14
CA SER A 2 -8.70 -23.21 4.93
C SER A 2 -8.38 -22.07 3.97
N SER A 3 -9.24 -21.05 3.94
CA SER A 3 -8.92 -19.79 3.29
C SER A 3 -7.62 -19.26 3.90
N ARG A 4 -6.62 -19.04 3.04
CA ARG A 4 -5.35 -18.42 3.38
C ARG A 4 -5.62 -16.98 3.85
N ASP A 5 -4.93 -16.54 4.91
CA ASP A 5 -4.98 -15.15 5.37
C ASP A 5 -4.47 -14.21 4.26
N ASN A 6 -5.24 -13.16 3.97
CA ASN A 6 -4.95 -12.22 2.89
C ASN A 6 -3.64 -11.45 3.11
N TYR A 7 -3.16 -11.37 4.35
CA TYR A 7 -1.96 -10.61 4.72
C TYR A 7 -0.74 -11.47 5.02
N THR A 8 -0.78 -12.75 4.66
CA THR A 8 0.33 -13.68 4.75
C THR A 8 0.90 -13.92 3.36
N PHE A 9 2.19 -13.69 3.14
CA PHE A 9 2.80 -13.94 1.82
C PHE A 9 2.87 -15.43 1.47
N GLU A 10 2.88 -15.78 0.18
CA GLU A 10 3.03 -17.16 -0.30
C GLU A 10 4.36 -17.77 0.12
N ASN A 11 5.40 -16.95 0.14
CA ASN A 11 6.75 -17.30 0.55
C ASN A 11 7.12 -16.70 1.90
N GLN A 12 6.15 -16.58 2.83
CA GLN A 12 6.34 -15.96 4.15
C GLN A 12 7.56 -16.52 4.90
N SER A 13 7.79 -17.84 4.81
CA SER A 13 8.92 -18.52 5.45
C SER A 13 10.29 -18.11 4.89
N SER A 14 10.34 -17.48 3.72
CA SER A 14 11.57 -16.99 3.08
C SER A 14 11.80 -15.49 3.31
N ILE A 15 10.87 -14.79 3.95
CA ILE A 15 11.00 -13.37 4.27
C ILE A 15 11.76 -13.25 5.61
N PRO A 16 12.72 -12.33 5.74
CA PRO A 16 13.38 -12.06 7.02
C PRO A 16 12.37 -11.81 8.16
N ALA A 17 12.61 -12.39 9.33
CA ALA A 17 11.65 -12.39 10.44
C ALA A 17 11.29 -10.97 10.93
N ASN A 18 12.23 -10.03 10.84
CA ASN A 18 12.04 -8.62 11.18
C ASN A 18 11.24 -7.83 10.12
N LEU A 19 11.14 -8.35 8.90
CA LEU A 19 10.53 -7.67 7.75
C LEU A 19 9.08 -8.10 7.50
N GLY A 20 8.77 -9.39 7.68
CA GLY A 20 7.42 -9.95 7.46
C GLY A 20 6.32 -9.18 8.21
N PRO A 21 6.39 -9.04 9.54
CA PRO A 21 5.40 -8.30 10.31
C PRO A 21 5.26 -6.83 9.90
N LYS A 22 6.37 -6.18 9.51
CA LYS A 22 6.36 -4.79 9.03
C LYS A 22 5.63 -4.66 7.70
N LEU A 23 5.86 -5.59 6.77
CA LEU A 23 5.12 -5.63 5.50
C LEU A 23 3.63 -5.85 5.72
N THR A 24 3.26 -6.80 6.57
CA THR A 24 1.86 -7.04 6.93
C THR A 24 1.22 -5.79 7.54
N ALA A 25 1.91 -5.10 8.45
CA ALA A 25 1.42 -3.84 9.02
C ALA A 25 1.24 -2.75 7.96
N PHE A 26 2.16 -2.67 6.99
CA PHE A 26 2.13 -1.73 5.88
C PHE A 26 0.86 -1.84 5.03
N PHE A 27 0.54 -3.05 4.57
CA PHE A 27 -0.65 -3.28 3.76
C PHE A 27 -1.95 -3.13 4.56
N LYS A 28 -1.97 -3.58 5.83
CA LYS A 28 -3.14 -3.38 6.71
C LYS A 28 -3.42 -1.91 6.99
N ALA A 29 -2.38 -1.11 7.23
CA ALA A 29 -2.54 0.31 7.50
C ALA A 29 -2.96 1.13 6.27
N TRP A 30 -2.61 0.67 5.06
CA TRP A 30 -3.18 1.23 3.82
C TRP A 30 -4.66 0.87 3.68
N ASP A 31 -5.02 -0.39 3.91
CA ASP A 31 -6.39 -0.90 3.79
C ASP A 31 -7.36 -0.31 4.83
N ASP A 32 -6.85 0.21 5.94
CA ASP A 32 -7.66 0.92 6.93
C ASP A 32 -8.20 2.23 6.34
N GLU A 33 -9.51 2.29 6.13
CA GLU A 33 -10.24 3.44 5.60
C GLU A 33 -10.31 4.64 6.55
N ARG A 34 -9.77 4.51 7.77
CA ARG A 34 -9.73 5.53 8.83
C ARG A 34 -8.40 6.31 8.81
N PRO A 35 -8.31 7.44 8.09
CA PRO A 35 -7.08 8.23 8.01
C PRO A 35 -6.66 8.86 9.34
N GLU A 36 -7.56 8.99 10.31
CA GLU A 36 -7.32 9.64 11.59
C GLU A 36 -6.35 8.90 12.51
N LYS A 37 -6.03 7.63 12.20
CA LYS A 37 -5.16 6.82 13.05
C LYS A 37 -3.66 7.06 12.86
N ASP A 38 -3.26 7.76 11.79
CA ASP A 38 -1.86 8.06 11.43
C ASP A 38 -0.89 6.84 11.39
N GLU A 39 -1.38 5.60 11.62
CA GLU A 39 -0.57 4.38 11.70
C GLU A 39 0.19 4.14 10.40
N TYR A 40 -0.44 4.42 9.25
CA TYR A 40 0.20 4.33 7.95
C TYR A 40 1.38 5.29 7.82
N LEU A 41 1.27 6.52 8.34
CA LEU A 41 2.33 7.53 8.26
C LEU A 41 3.52 7.18 9.14
N ARG A 42 3.30 6.52 10.29
CA ARG A 42 4.39 6.04 11.18
C ARG A 42 5.30 5.02 10.51
N LEU A 43 4.82 4.35 9.46
CA LEU A 43 5.59 3.40 8.68
C LEU A 43 6.51 4.07 7.65
N PHE A 44 6.37 5.37 7.42
CA PHE A 44 7.24 6.15 6.54
C PHE A 44 8.23 6.98 7.36
N ALA A 45 9.43 7.14 6.81
CA ALA A 45 10.35 8.17 7.28
C ALA A 45 9.69 9.57 7.12
N PRO A 46 10.11 10.59 7.89
CA PRO A 46 9.50 11.93 7.82
C PRO A 46 9.46 12.53 6.40
N ASN A 47 10.49 12.28 5.60
CA ASN A 47 10.60 12.68 4.20
C ASN A 47 10.38 11.52 3.21
N GLY A 48 9.71 10.46 3.66
CA GLY A 48 9.44 9.28 2.84
C GLY A 48 8.67 9.65 1.58
N LYS A 49 8.96 8.96 0.48
CA LYS A 49 8.34 9.18 -0.82
C LYS A 49 7.40 8.04 -1.16
N LEU A 50 6.17 8.38 -1.52
CA LEU A 50 5.19 7.47 -2.08
C LEU A 50 4.92 7.85 -3.54
N ILE A 51 4.93 6.89 -4.44
CA ILE A 51 4.51 7.07 -5.83
C ILE A 51 3.42 6.05 -6.13
N PHE A 52 2.19 6.52 -6.33
CA PHE A 52 1.07 5.67 -6.73
C PHE A 52 0.78 5.88 -8.22
N GLY A 53 1.08 4.87 -9.04
CA GLY A 53 1.06 5.03 -10.51
C GLY A 53 2.05 6.10 -10.96
N SER A 54 1.54 7.22 -11.48
CA SER A 54 2.33 8.39 -11.89
C SER A 54 2.31 9.56 -10.89
N THR A 55 1.62 9.42 -9.76
CA THR A 55 1.41 10.51 -8.79
C THR A 55 2.39 10.40 -7.61
N PRO A 56 3.35 11.34 -7.46
CA PRO A 56 4.24 11.36 -6.32
C PRO A 56 3.64 12.12 -5.12
N ALA A 57 3.96 11.68 -3.92
CA ALA A 57 3.72 12.32 -2.64
C ALA A 57 4.96 12.19 -1.76
N THR A 58 5.49 13.31 -1.26
CA THR A 58 6.70 13.32 -0.42
C THR A 58 6.38 13.91 0.94
N GLY A 59 6.75 13.20 1.99
CA GLY A 59 6.49 13.57 3.37
C GLY A 59 5.07 13.24 3.84
N HIS A 60 4.90 13.21 5.16
CA HIS A 60 3.67 12.71 5.79
C HIS A 60 2.40 13.44 5.36
N ASP A 61 2.45 14.77 5.23
CA ASP A 61 1.26 15.55 4.85
C ASP A 61 0.80 15.26 3.42
N ALA A 62 1.74 15.16 2.47
CA ALA A 62 1.42 14.82 1.09
C ALA A 62 0.89 13.38 0.99
N ILE A 63 1.50 12.44 1.72
CA ILE A 63 1.04 11.04 1.77
C ILE A 63 -0.36 10.95 2.37
N ARG A 64 -0.64 11.68 3.46
CA ARG A 64 -1.97 11.74 4.08
C ARG A 64 -3.01 12.29 3.11
N ALA A 65 -2.68 13.39 2.43
CA ALA A 65 -3.58 14.00 1.44
C ALA A 65 -3.87 13.05 0.28
N MET A 66 -2.85 12.36 -0.24
CA MET A 66 -2.99 11.37 -1.31
C MET A 66 -3.86 10.17 -0.88
N LYS A 67 -3.62 9.62 0.32
CA LYS A 67 -4.45 8.52 0.85
C LYS A 67 -5.90 8.99 1.01
N THR A 68 -6.12 10.14 1.62
CA THR A 68 -7.45 10.70 1.90
C THR A 68 -8.25 10.99 0.63
N SER A 69 -7.60 11.48 -0.43
CA SER A 69 -8.28 11.77 -1.70
C SER A 69 -8.66 10.51 -2.48
N MET A 70 -7.99 9.38 -2.21
CA MET A 70 -8.26 8.10 -2.86
C MET A 70 -9.19 7.21 -2.03
N VAL A 71 -8.83 6.96 -0.77
CA VAL A 71 -9.47 6.02 0.16
C VAL A 71 -9.99 6.77 1.36
N HIS A 72 -11.28 7.09 1.35
CA HIS A 72 -11.97 7.69 2.48
C HIS A 72 -13.49 7.63 2.27
N PRO A 73 -14.29 7.21 3.26
CA PRO A 73 -15.75 7.10 3.11
C PRO A 73 -16.43 8.40 2.66
N ALA A 74 -16.06 9.54 3.25
CA ALA A 74 -16.52 10.86 2.85
C ALA A 74 -15.71 11.51 1.69
N ASN A 75 -14.37 11.48 1.73
CA ASN A 75 -13.55 12.36 0.88
C ASN A 75 -13.01 11.72 -0.40
N GLY A 76 -12.93 10.39 -0.46
CA GLY A 76 -12.35 9.65 -1.59
C GLY A 76 -13.41 8.90 -2.39
N PRO A 77 -13.10 8.44 -3.62
CA PRO A 77 -14.00 7.60 -4.39
C PRO A 77 -14.08 6.15 -3.89
N VAL A 78 -13.02 5.66 -3.23
CA VAL A 78 -12.95 4.30 -2.65
C VAL A 78 -13.37 4.37 -1.19
N VAL A 79 -14.37 3.55 -0.81
CA VAL A 79 -14.90 3.47 0.56
C VAL A 79 -14.33 2.28 1.33
N LYS A 80 -13.88 1.25 0.61
CA LYS A 80 -13.28 0.06 1.20
C LYS A 80 -12.34 -0.57 0.19
N LEU A 81 -11.31 -1.23 0.69
CA LEU A 81 -10.39 -2.01 -0.12
C LEU A 81 -9.77 -3.10 0.74
N GLN A 82 -9.19 -4.11 0.09
CA GLN A 82 -8.32 -5.04 0.79
C GLN A 82 -7.33 -5.69 -0.18
N HIS A 83 -6.08 -5.71 0.24
CA HIS A 83 -5.04 -6.45 -0.42
C HIS A 83 -5.15 -7.94 -0.14
N THR A 84 -4.78 -8.74 -1.14
CA THR A 84 -4.36 -10.13 -1.00
C THR A 84 -2.90 -10.19 -1.42
N LEU A 85 -2.01 -10.39 -0.44
CA LEU A 85 -0.57 -10.42 -0.67
C LEU A 85 -0.21 -11.67 -1.46
N GLY A 86 0.68 -11.55 -2.44
CA GLY A 86 1.26 -12.64 -3.21
C GLY A 86 2.61 -13.05 -2.63
N LYS A 87 3.69 -12.78 -3.36
CA LYS A 87 5.08 -13.05 -2.99
C LYS A 87 5.85 -11.78 -2.65
N CYS A 88 6.87 -11.94 -1.82
CA CYS A 88 7.86 -10.92 -1.50
C CYS A 88 9.23 -11.33 -2.04
N PHE A 89 9.96 -10.41 -2.66
CA PHE A 89 11.26 -10.62 -3.27
C PHE A 89 12.24 -9.61 -2.69
N ALA A 90 13.35 -10.08 -2.13
CA ALA A 90 14.46 -9.20 -1.77
C ALA A 90 15.27 -8.84 -3.01
N VAL A 91 15.62 -7.56 -3.17
CA VAL A 91 16.47 -7.12 -4.28
C VAL A 91 17.92 -7.52 -4.00
N ALA A 92 18.60 -8.06 -5.01
CA ALA A 92 20.01 -8.43 -4.89
C ALA A 92 20.87 -7.19 -4.60
N GLY A 93 21.64 -7.23 -3.50
CA GLY A 93 22.39 -6.06 -3.01
C GLY A 93 21.52 -4.99 -2.33
N GLY A 94 20.20 -5.18 -2.28
CA GLY A 94 19.23 -4.28 -1.64
C GLY A 94 19.18 -4.38 -0.12
N SER A 95 19.99 -5.27 0.48
CA SER A 95 20.10 -5.46 1.92
C SER A 95 21.50 -5.10 2.41
N ASN A 96 21.59 -4.14 3.31
CA ASN A 96 22.81 -3.80 4.05
C ASN A 96 22.47 -3.37 5.48
N SER A 97 23.47 -2.94 6.26
CA SER A 97 23.27 -2.50 7.66
C SER A 97 22.23 -1.38 7.75
N GLY A 98 21.03 -1.74 8.20
CA GLY A 98 19.92 -0.80 8.39
C GLY A 98 19.12 -0.47 7.12
N ARG A 99 19.31 -1.18 5.99
CA ARG A 99 18.50 -0.97 4.77
C ARG A 99 17.96 -2.29 4.23
N GLN A 100 16.71 -2.27 3.78
CA GLN A 100 16.05 -3.40 3.14
C GLN A 100 15.25 -2.91 1.93
N GLU A 101 15.58 -3.44 0.75
CA GLU A 101 14.89 -3.15 -0.49
C GLU A 101 14.22 -4.41 -1.04
N ILE A 102 12.93 -4.27 -1.31
CA ILE A 102 12.07 -5.40 -1.69
C ILE A 102 11.09 -5.01 -2.79
N ILE A 103 10.67 -6.02 -3.52
CA ILE A 103 9.49 -5.99 -4.38
C ILE A 103 8.46 -6.94 -3.80
N VAL A 104 7.19 -6.53 -3.75
CA VAL A 104 6.09 -7.45 -3.45
C VAL A 104 5.04 -7.39 -4.54
N ASN A 105 4.32 -8.47 -4.76
CA ASN A 105 3.17 -8.49 -5.64
C ASN A 105 1.92 -8.99 -4.90
N GLY A 106 0.77 -8.85 -5.56
CA GLY A 106 -0.50 -9.36 -5.08
C GLY A 106 -1.65 -8.79 -5.89
N SER A 107 -2.84 -8.88 -5.32
CA SER A 107 -4.04 -8.25 -5.85
C SER A 107 -4.70 -7.38 -4.78
N VAL A 108 -5.55 -6.47 -5.22
CA VAL A 108 -6.34 -5.60 -4.36
C VAL A 108 -7.70 -5.43 -5.00
N TRP A 109 -8.74 -5.51 -4.17
CA TRP A 109 -10.07 -5.13 -4.58
C TRP A 109 -10.43 -3.78 -3.95
N TYR A 110 -11.16 -2.97 -4.71
CA TYR A 110 -11.67 -1.66 -4.31
C TYR A 110 -13.19 -1.67 -4.39
N GLU A 111 -13.84 -1.15 -3.37
CA GLU A 111 -15.27 -0.84 -3.35
C GLU A 111 -15.43 0.68 -3.48
N LEU A 112 -16.14 1.10 -4.51
CA LEU A 112 -16.44 2.51 -4.77
C LEU A 112 -17.71 2.94 -4.02
N LYS A 113 -17.88 4.25 -3.85
CA LYS A 113 -19.07 4.84 -3.20
C LYS A 113 -20.41 4.40 -3.79
N ASN A 114 -20.45 4.07 -5.08
CA ASN A 114 -21.66 3.55 -5.74
C ASN A 114 -21.85 2.03 -5.57
N GLY A 115 -21.06 1.37 -4.71
CA GLY A 115 -21.09 -0.08 -4.47
C GLY A 115 -20.41 -0.93 -5.55
N ARG A 116 -19.87 -0.32 -6.62
CA ARG A 116 -19.13 -1.07 -7.63
C ARG A 116 -17.82 -1.57 -7.04
N ARG A 117 -17.55 -2.85 -7.30
CA ARG A 117 -16.26 -3.48 -7.01
C ARG A 117 -15.37 -3.48 -8.24
N VAL A 118 -14.09 -3.18 -8.03
CA VAL A 118 -13.03 -3.25 -9.04
C VAL A 118 -11.86 -4.01 -8.46
N ASP A 119 -11.39 -5.04 -9.14
CA ASP A 119 -10.20 -5.80 -8.76
C ASP A 119 -9.01 -5.36 -9.64
N ALA A 120 -7.81 -5.31 -9.05
CA ALA A 120 -6.57 -4.97 -9.75
C ALA A 120 -5.40 -5.79 -9.20
N ASP A 121 -4.44 -6.10 -10.07
CA ASP A 121 -3.15 -6.64 -9.67
C ASP A 121 -2.15 -5.52 -9.43
N PHE A 122 -1.25 -5.73 -8.47
CA PHE A 122 -0.22 -4.77 -8.13
C PHE A 122 1.16 -5.40 -7.96
N ALA A 123 2.17 -4.57 -8.18
CA ALA A 123 3.52 -4.74 -7.68
C ALA A 123 3.92 -3.49 -6.89
N SER A 124 4.75 -3.68 -5.88
CA SER A 124 5.11 -2.65 -4.92
C SER A 124 6.60 -2.72 -4.68
N TRP A 125 7.32 -1.64 -4.97
CA TRP A 125 8.73 -1.48 -4.66
C TRP A 125 8.88 -0.66 -3.39
N ILE A 126 9.45 -1.27 -2.35
CA ILE A 126 9.61 -0.63 -1.05
C ILE A 126 11.08 -0.64 -0.66
N VAL A 127 11.56 0.50 -0.21
CA VAL A 127 12.86 0.65 0.43
C VAL A 127 12.64 1.09 1.86
N PHE A 128 13.07 0.25 2.79
CA PHE A 128 13.15 0.56 4.21
C PHE A 128 14.55 0.98 4.60
N ALA A 129 14.63 1.96 5.50
CA ALA A 129 15.83 2.38 6.20
C ALA A 129 15.57 2.40 7.71
N ASP A 130 16.61 2.14 8.49
CA ASP A 130 16.61 2.27 9.94
C ASP A 130 16.47 3.75 10.31
N ASN A 131 15.58 4.05 11.27
CA ASN A 131 15.36 5.39 11.78
C ASN A 131 16.44 5.87 12.76
N GLY A 132 17.45 5.05 13.04
CA GLY A 132 18.51 5.30 14.03
C GLY A 132 18.19 4.74 15.43
N GLU A 133 16.99 4.21 15.62
CA GLU A 133 16.52 3.59 16.87
C GLU A 133 16.32 2.07 16.71
N GLY A 134 16.71 1.49 15.56
CA GLY A 134 16.55 0.07 15.25
C GLY A 134 15.20 -0.26 14.61
N GLU A 135 14.40 0.75 14.26
CA GLU A 135 13.12 0.55 13.57
C GLU A 135 13.23 0.91 12.09
N LEU A 136 12.87 -0.05 11.23
CA LEU A 136 12.74 0.19 9.79
C LEU A 136 11.50 1.04 9.48
N GLN A 137 11.70 2.11 8.70
CA GLN A 137 10.67 2.95 8.09
C GLN A 137 10.89 3.06 6.57
N ALA A 138 9.82 3.22 5.81
CA ALA A 138 9.88 3.36 4.36
C ALA A 138 10.38 4.76 3.97
N GLU A 139 11.54 4.83 3.32
CA GLU A 139 12.03 6.05 2.67
C GLU A 139 11.47 6.18 1.24
N TYR A 140 11.15 5.05 0.61
CA TYR A 140 10.63 4.98 -0.74
C TYR A 140 9.58 3.88 -0.84
N TYR A 141 8.46 4.21 -1.47
CA TYR A 141 7.41 3.27 -1.82
C TYR A 141 6.85 3.63 -3.20
N GLN A 142 6.91 2.72 -4.16
CA GLN A 142 6.26 2.88 -5.45
C GLN A 142 5.31 1.73 -5.72
N VAL A 143 4.08 2.07 -6.11
CA VAL A 143 3.04 1.13 -6.49
C VAL A 143 2.87 1.14 -8.00
N TYR A 144 3.07 -0.02 -8.60
CA TYR A 144 2.73 -0.33 -9.97
C TYR A 144 1.42 -1.12 -9.96
N THR A 145 0.35 -0.53 -10.46
CA THR A 145 -0.96 -1.17 -10.55
C THR A 145 -1.59 -0.74 -11.85
N ASP A 146 -2.36 -1.61 -12.49
CA ASP A 146 -3.20 -1.18 -13.61
C ASP A 146 -4.34 -0.33 -13.06
N THR A 147 -4.22 0.99 -13.21
CA THR A 147 -5.22 1.94 -12.73
C THR A 147 -6.33 2.18 -13.73
N LEU A 148 -6.29 1.62 -14.95
CA LEU A 148 -7.26 1.94 -15.99
C LEU A 148 -8.69 1.52 -15.58
N GLY A 149 -8.84 0.30 -15.06
CA GLY A 149 -10.12 -0.21 -14.58
C GLY A 149 -10.69 0.64 -13.45
N LEU A 150 -9.87 0.96 -12.46
CA LEU A 150 -10.25 1.80 -11.32
C LEU A 150 -10.61 3.23 -11.76
N THR A 151 -9.77 3.85 -12.58
CA THR A 151 -9.98 5.22 -13.07
C THR A 151 -11.23 5.33 -13.92
N THR A 152 -11.46 4.37 -14.82
CA THR A 152 -12.68 4.30 -15.62
C THR A 152 -13.92 4.20 -14.73
N ALA A 153 -13.90 3.29 -13.74
CA ALA A 153 -15.02 3.12 -12.82
C ALA A 153 -15.30 4.38 -11.97
N ILE A 154 -14.26 5.09 -11.54
CA ILE A 154 -14.38 6.38 -10.83
C ILE A 154 -14.97 7.46 -11.74
N LEU A 155 -14.53 7.54 -13.00
CA LEU A 155 -15.05 8.51 -13.98
C LEU A 155 -16.50 8.25 -14.36
N GLU A 156 -16.92 6.98 -14.46
CA GLU A 156 -18.31 6.61 -14.72
C GLU A 156 -19.20 6.96 -13.52
N MET A 157 -18.72 6.68 -12.31
CA MET A 157 -19.41 7.05 -11.07
C MET A 157 -19.62 8.55 -10.94
N SER A 158 -18.61 9.38 -11.29
CA SER A 158 -18.72 10.83 -11.18
C SER A 158 -19.65 11.47 -12.22
N LYS A 159 -19.99 10.75 -13.30
CA LYS A 159 -20.90 11.20 -14.35
C LYS A 159 -22.33 10.70 -14.17
N ALA A 160 -22.57 9.72 -13.28
CA ALA A 160 -23.91 9.22 -13.01
C ALA A 160 -24.74 10.29 -12.28
N PRO A 161 -25.98 10.59 -12.72
CA PRO A 161 -26.87 11.46 -11.97
C PRO A 161 -27.19 10.83 -10.61
N ALA A 162 -27.22 11.66 -9.57
CA ALA A 162 -27.50 11.27 -8.18
C ALA A 162 -28.91 10.68 -8.00
#